data_AF-A0AA47MLF1-F1
#
_entry.id   AF-A0AA47MLF1-F1
#
_cell.length_a   1.000
_cell.length_b   1.000
_cell.length_c   1.000
_cell.angle_alpha   90.00
_cell.angle_beta   90.00
_cell.angle_gamma   90.00
#
_symmetry.space_group_name_H-M   'P 1'
#
loop_
_entity.id
_entity.type
_entity.pdbx_description
1 polymer ?
#
loop_
_entity_poly.entity_id
_entity_poly.type
_entity_poly.pdbx_seq_one_letter_code
_entity_poly.pdbx_strand_id
1 'polypeptide(L)'
;MPLPHQPFQLLTVPWNCLLRLQNHPSCLNHYRPISNLPFLSKTLERLVATQLQTHLHFNNLSEPLQSGFYLQHSTETALFKVLNNLLISADTGALNILIDPSAAFDTVCHNILLTKTWDLKALHSAGSGRTSPTDHT
;
A
#
# COMPACT_ATOMS: atom_id res chain seq x y z
N MET A 1 10.75 -48.75 -19.47
CA MET A 1 10.47 -48.72 -18.02
C MET A 1 10.16 -47.27 -17.67
N PRO A 2 8.88 -46.89 -17.45
CA PRO A 2 8.51 -45.49 -17.26
C PRO A 2 8.72 -45.09 -15.79
N LEU A 3 9.30 -43.89 -15.59
CA LEU A 3 9.48 -43.26 -14.28
C LEU A 3 8.10 -42.90 -13.68
N PRO A 4 7.88 -43.09 -12.37
CA PRO A 4 6.61 -42.75 -11.76
C PRO A 4 6.46 -41.23 -11.62
N HIS A 5 5.36 -40.70 -12.17
CA HIS A 5 4.88 -39.35 -11.89
C HIS A 5 4.70 -39.16 -10.39
N GLN A 6 5.48 -38.27 -9.79
CA GLN A 6 5.21 -37.74 -8.44
C GLN A 6 4.15 -36.64 -8.58
N PRO A 7 3.01 -36.71 -7.87
CA PRO A 7 2.07 -35.60 -7.86
C PRO A 7 2.72 -34.39 -7.19
N PHE A 8 2.47 -33.20 -7.75
CA PHE A 8 2.78 -31.92 -7.13
C PHE A 8 2.27 -31.93 -5.69
N GLN A 9 3.17 -32.03 -4.72
CA GLN A 9 2.84 -31.75 -3.33
C GLN A 9 2.65 -30.24 -3.24
N LEU A 10 1.39 -29.81 -3.37
CA LEU A 10 0.96 -28.53 -2.84
C LEU A 10 1.40 -28.55 -1.37
N LEU A 11 2.36 -27.71 -1.00
CA LEU A 11 2.72 -27.49 0.39
C LEU A 11 1.43 -27.03 1.06
N THR A 12 0.72 -27.97 1.69
CA THR A 12 -0.44 -27.68 2.50
C THR A 12 0.12 -26.88 3.65
N VAL A 13 0.01 -25.56 3.53
CA VAL A 13 0.23 -24.64 4.65
C VAL A 13 -0.60 -25.24 5.78
N PRO A 14 0.03 -25.71 6.88
CA PRO A 14 -0.68 -26.47 7.89
C PRO A 14 -1.92 -25.67 8.29
N TRP A 15 -3.07 -26.34 8.30
CA TRP A 15 -4.40 -25.74 8.53
C TRP A 15 -4.44 -24.84 9.79
N ASN A 16 -3.48 -25.01 10.68
CA ASN A 16 -3.17 -24.17 11.84
C ASN A 16 -2.89 -22.69 11.51
N CYS A 17 -2.40 -22.34 10.31
CA CYS A 17 -2.18 -20.93 9.94
C CYS A 17 -3.48 -20.20 9.57
N LEU A 18 -4.52 -20.91 9.11
CA LEU A 18 -5.85 -20.34 8.84
C LEU A 18 -6.71 -20.20 10.11
N LEU A 19 -6.38 -20.91 11.19
CA LEU A 19 -7.14 -20.96 12.44
C LEU A 19 -6.66 -20.02 13.55
N ARG A 20 -5.79 -19.04 13.26
CA ARG A 20 -5.58 -17.90 14.19
C ARG A 20 -6.76 -16.91 14.22
N LEU A 21 -7.92 -17.30 13.71
CA LEU A 21 -9.21 -16.71 14.03
C LEU A 21 -9.82 -17.31 15.32
N GLN A 22 -9.00 -17.63 16.33
CA GLN A 22 -9.53 -17.80 17.69
C GLN A 22 -9.86 -16.40 18.26
N ASN A 23 -10.93 -15.82 17.73
CA ASN A 23 -11.61 -14.67 18.31
C ASN A 23 -12.31 -15.15 19.59
N HIS A 24 -11.54 -15.30 20.67
CA HIS A 24 -12.16 -15.26 22.00
C HIS A 24 -12.72 -13.84 22.19
N PRO A 25 -14.05 -13.67 22.35
CA PRO A 25 -14.68 -12.35 22.43
C PRO A 25 -14.21 -11.52 23.65
N SER A 26 -13.44 -12.12 24.55
CA SER A 26 -12.81 -11.50 25.72
C SER A 26 -11.41 -10.93 25.46
N CYS A 27 -10.78 -11.23 24.32
CA CYS A 27 -9.43 -10.77 24.01
C CYS A 27 -9.44 -9.39 23.33
N LEU A 28 -9.53 -8.33 24.14
CA LEU A 28 -9.58 -6.92 23.68
C LEU A 28 -8.36 -6.50 22.83
N ASN A 29 -7.24 -7.23 22.91
CA ASN A 29 -6.01 -6.94 22.16
C ASN A 29 -6.11 -7.12 20.63
N HIS A 30 -7.19 -7.70 20.11
CA HIS A 30 -7.39 -7.86 18.65
C HIS A 30 -8.23 -6.75 18.01
N TYR A 31 -8.78 -5.83 18.81
CA TYR A 31 -9.58 -4.72 18.28
C TYR A 31 -8.70 -3.52 17.98
N ARG A 32 -8.86 -2.95 16.78
CA ARG A 32 -8.28 -1.65 16.45
C ARG A 32 -9.12 -0.55 17.09
N PRO A 33 -8.57 0.32 17.96
CA PRO A 33 -9.29 1.47 18.47
C PRO A 33 -9.61 2.44 17.32
N ILE A 34 -10.85 2.94 17.26
CA ILE A 34 -11.26 3.96 16.29
C ILE A 34 -11.28 5.31 16.98
N SER A 35 -10.49 6.25 16.46
CA SER A 35 -10.47 7.62 16.96
C SER A 35 -11.75 8.36 16.59
N ASN A 36 -12.48 8.89 17.57
CA ASN A 36 -13.60 9.79 17.33
C ASN A 36 -13.10 11.25 17.32
N LEU A 37 -12.54 11.68 16.19
CA LEU A 37 -11.95 13.02 16.07
C LEU A 37 -13.04 14.12 16.04
N PRO A 38 -12.78 15.29 16.67
CA PRO A 38 -13.65 16.44 16.57
C PRO A 38 -13.69 16.99 15.13
N PHE A 39 -14.74 17.74 14.79
CA PHE A 39 -15.01 18.21 13.43
C PHE A 39 -13.81 18.92 12.76
N LEU A 40 -13.13 19.80 13.50
CA LEU A 40 -11.97 20.53 12.98
C LEU A 40 -10.82 19.59 12.64
N SER A 41 -10.56 18.58 13.46
CA SER A 41 -9.49 17.61 13.20
C SER A 41 -9.78 16.77 11.96
N LYS A 42 -11.02 16.32 11.76
CA LYS A 42 -11.43 15.60 10.53
C LYS A 42 -11.29 16.47 9.28
N THR A 43 -11.60 17.76 9.41
CA THR A 43 -11.46 18.72 8.30
C THR A 43 -9.99 18.94 7.94
N LEU A 44 -9.12 19.12 8.94
CA LEU A 44 -7.68 19.26 8.73
C LEU A 44 -7.07 17.99 8.13
N GLU A 45 -7.46 16.81 8.60
CA GLU A 45 -7.02 15.53 8.05
C GLU A 45 -7.34 15.42 6.56
N ARG A 46 -8.57 15.75 6.17
CA ARG A 46 -8.98 15.77 4.75
C ARG A 46 -8.18 16.77 3.93
N LEU A 47 -7.96 17.97 4.46
CA LEU A 47 -7.20 19.02 3.77
C LEU A 47 -5.74 18.58 3.52
N VAL A 48 -5.08 18.02 4.53
CA VAL A 48 -3.71 17.50 4.41
C VAL A 48 -3.66 16.32 3.43
N ALA A 49 -4.62 15.40 3.49
CA ALA A 49 -4.69 14.27 2.58
C ALA A 49 -4.84 14.71 1.11
N THR A 50 -5.73 15.67 0.83
CA THR A 50 -5.89 16.23 -0.52
C THR A 50 -4.61 16.90 -1.01
N GLN A 51 -3.96 17.73 -0.19
CA GLN A 51 -2.71 18.38 -0.58
C GLN A 51 -1.61 17.37 -0.89
N LEU A 52 -1.46 16.34 -0.06
CA LEU A 52 -0.48 15.28 -0.27
C LEU A 52 -0.74 14.53 -1.59
N GLN A 53 -2.00 14.16 -1.85
CA GLN A 53 -2.37 13.44 -3.06
C GLN A 53 -2.12 14.28 -4.32
N THR A 54 -2.48 15.56 -4.31
CA THR A 54 -2.19 16.47 -5.44
C THR A 54 -0.69 16.60 -5.67
N HIS A 55 0.10 16.70 -4.61
CA HIS A 55 1.55 16.80 -4.72
C HIS A 55 2.18 15.52 -5.29
N LEU A 56 1.80 14.35 -4.80
CA LEU A 56 2.28 13.06 -5.30
C LEU A 56 1.95 12.88 -6.79
N HIS A 57 0.75 13.27 -7.20
CA HIS A 57 0.32 13.20 -8.59
C HIS A 57 1.10 14.17 -9.48
N PHE A 58 1.27 15.44 -9.08
CA PHE A 58 2.00 16.44 -9.86
C PHE A 58 3.47 16.08 -10.08
N ASN A 59 4.10 15.44 -9.10
CA ASN A 59 5.51 15.05 -9.17
C ASN A 59 5.73 13.61 -9.66
N ASN A 60 4.68 12.91 -10.12
CA ASN A 60 4.75 11.50 -10.54
C ASN A 60 5.40 10.58 -9.48
N LEU A 61 5.13 10.83 -8.20
CA LEU A 61 5.65 10.05 -7.06
C LEU A 61 4.69 8.92 -6.64
N SER A 62 3.63 8.69 -7.41
CA SER A 62 2.68 7.60 -7.19
C SER A 62 3.25 6.27 -7.69
N GLU A 63 3.20 5.23 -6.85
CA GLU A 63 3.56 3.88 -7.24
C GLU A 63 2.48 3.29 -8.16
N PRO A 64 2.79 2.91 -9.42
CA PRO A 64 1.79 2.44 -10.40
C PRO A 64 1.06 1.17 -10.00
N LEU A 65 1.64 0.37 -9.10
CA LEU A 65 1.04 -0.87 -8.58
C LEU A 65 0.26 -0.67 -7.28
N GLN A 66 0.25 0.54 -6.71
CA GLN A 66 -0.49 0.82 -5.50
C GLN A 66 -1.96 1.11 -5.81
N SER A 67 -2.83 0.15 -5.47
CA SER A 67 -4.27 0.26 -5.70
C SER A 67 -5.06 0.81 -4.51
N GLY A 68 -4.53 0.67 -3.29
CA GLY A 68 -5.17 1.17 -2.07
C GLY A 68 -4.95 2.67 -1.88
N PHE A 69 -5.97 3.37 -1.38
CA PHE A 69 -5.93 4.80 -1.00
C PHE A 69 -5.65 5.79 -2.16
N TYR A 70 -5.77 5.35 -3.41
CA TYR A 70 -5.70 6.21 -4.60
C TYR A 70 -7.08 6.40 -5.24
N LEU A 71 -7.26 7.56 -5.87
CA LEU A 71 -8.44 7.83 -6.68
C LEU A 71 -8.43 6.90 -7.91
N GLN A 72 -9.59 6.43 -8.34
CA GLN A 72 -9.79 5.63 -9.57
C GLN A 72 -9.16 4.23 -9.58
N HIS A 73 -8.63 3.74 -8.46
CA HIS A 73 -8.23 2.33 -8.32
C HIS A 73 -9.30 1.55 -7.54
N SER A 74 -9.81 0.47 -8.14
CA SER A 74 -10.77 -0.43 -7.50
C SER A 74 -10.06 -1.64 -6.91
N THR A 75 -10.63 -2.20 -5.85
CA THR A 75 -10.22 -3.50 -5.30
C THR A 75 -10.37 -4.61 -6.35
N GLU A 76 -11.32 -4.49 -7.27
CA GLU A 76 -11.52 -5.42 -8.38
C GLU A 76 -10.31 -5.44 -9.32
N THR A 77 -9.86 -4.27 -9.77
CA THR A 77 -8.69 -4.15 -10.66
C THR A 77 -7.41 -4.66 -9.99
N ALA A 78 -7.28 -4.42 -8.68
CA ALA A 78 -6.15 -4.91 -7.90
C ALA A 78 -6.16 -6.44 -7.79
N LEU A 79 -7.31 -7.01 -7.46
CA LEU A 79 -7.50 -8.45 -7.35
C LEU A 79 -7.22 -9.15 -8.68
N PHE A 80 -7.79 -8.63 -9.77
CA PHE A 80 -7.57 -9.17 -11.11
C PHE A 80 -6.08 -9.17 -11.48
N LYS A 81 -5.36 -8.09 -11.14
CA LYS A 81 -3.92 -7.99 -11.37
C LYS A 81 -3.12 -9.02 -10.56
N VAL A 82 -3.46 -9.21 -9.28
CA VAL A 82 -2.83 -10.23 -8.42
C VAL A 82 -3.08 -11.63 -8.97
N LEU A 83 -4.32 -11.95 -9.36
CA LEU A 83 -4.67 -13.25 -9.95
C LEU A 83 -3.90 -13.50 -11.25
N ASN A 84 -3.81 -12.49 -12.12
CA ASN A 84 -3.03 -12.59 -13.35
C ASN A 84 -1.54 -12.87 -13.07
N ASN A 85 -0.96 -12.20 -12.07
CA ASN A 85 0.43 -12.43 -11.69
C ASN A 85 0.64 -13.85 -11.13
N LEU A 86 -0.31 -14.36 -10.35
CA LEU A 86 -0.29 -15.73 -9.83
C LEU A 86 -0.36 -16.79 -10.95
N LEU A 87 -1.12 -16.52 -12.02
CA LEU A 87 -1.19 -17.41 -13.17
C LEU A 87 0.12 -17.44 -13.97
N ILE A 88 0.66 -16.25 -14.32
CA ILE A 88 1.92 -16.15 -15.07
C ILE A 88 3.09 -16.80 -14.32
N SER A 89 3.13 -16.61 -13.00
CA SER A 89 4.16 -17.21 -12.15
C SER A 89 4.01 -18.72 -12.00
N ALA A 90 2.78 -19.26 -11.99
CA ALA A 90 2.56 -20.70 -12.05
C ALA A 90 3.11 -21.30 -13.35
N ASP A 91 2.93 -20.61 -14.48
CA ASP A 91 3.43 -21.06 -15.79
C ASP A 91 4.96 -20.93 -15.91
N THR A 92 5.56 -19.93 -15.27
CA THR A 92 7.00 -19.66 -15.34
C THR A 92 7.82 -20.27 -14.20
N GLY A 93 7.17 -20.92 -13.23
CA GLY A 93 7.81 -21.47 -12.04
C GLY A 93 8.31 -20.41 -11.05
N ALA A 94 7.80 -19.18 -11.13
CA ALA A 94 8.15 -18.09 -10.22
C ALA A 94 7.36 -18.17 -8.90
N LEU A 95 7.99 -17.73 -7.80
CA LEU A 95 7.36 -17.68 -6.48
C LEU A 95 6.69 -16.32 -6.25
N ASN A 96 5.47 -16.33 -5.70
CA ASN A 96 4.81 -15.13 -5.19
C ASN A 96 4.74 -15.18 -3.68
N ILE A 97 4.97 -14.03 -3.05
CA ILE A 97 4.88 -13.87 -1.60
C ILE A 97 3.82 -12.81 -1.32
N LEU A 98 2.77 -13.21 -0.60
CA LEU A 98 1.77 -12.28 -0.08
C LEU A 98 2.11 -11.95 1.37
N ILE A 99 2.18 -10.65 1.68
CA ILE A 99 2.57 -10.14 3.00
C ILE A 99 1.42 -9.30 3.54
N ASP A 100 1.05 -9.54 4.80
CA ASP A 100 0.14 -8.67 5.56
C ASP A 100 0.85 -8.19 6.84
N PRO A 101 1.27 -6.91 6.91
CA PRO A 101 1.95 -6.37 8.08
C PRO A 101 0.99 -6.23 9.28
N SER A 102 1.34 -6.88 10.39
CA SER A 102 0.60 -6.76 11.64
C SER A 102 0.61 -5.32 12.16
N ALA A 103 -0.58 -4.78 12.48
CA ALA A 103 -0.74 -3.45 13.06
C ALA A 103 -0.02 -2.32 12.28
N ALA A 104 -0.04 -2.38 10.93
CA ALA A 104 0.74 -1.49 10.06
C ALA A 104 0.67 0.01 10.42
N PHE A 105 -0.53 0.53 10.73
CA PHE A 105 -0.71 1.93 11.13
C PHE A 105 -0.11 2.28 12.48
N ASP A 106 -0.08 1.33 13.41
CA ASP A 106 0.48 1.51 14.75
C ASP A 106 2.02 1.44 14.74
N THR A 107 2.60 0.83 13.70
CA THR A 107 4.06 0.71 13.50
C THR A 107 4.71 1.89 12.78
N VAL A 108 3.94 2.90 12.36
CA VAL A 108 4.48 4.04 11.61
C VAL A 108 5.37 4.92 12.50
N CYS A 109 6.64 5.05 12.13
CA CYS A 109 7.57 5.94 12.83
C CYS A 109 7.29 7.41 12.50
N HIS A 110 6.89 8.20 13.51
CA HIS A 110 6.56 9.61 13.34
C HIS A 110 7.71 10.45 12.80
N ASN A 111 8.96 10.15 13.18
CA ASN A 111 10.12 10.91 12.69
C ASN A 111 10.30 10.74 11.18
N ILE A 112 10.20 9.49 10.68
CA ILE A 112 10.30 9.20 9.25
C ILE A 112 9.14 9.86 8.49
N LEU A 113 7.91 9.76 9.02
CA LEU A 113 6.74 10.40 8.41
C LEU A 113 6.91 11.92 8.29
N LEU A 114 7.39 12.57 9.34
CA LEU A 114 7.67 14.00 9.33
C LEU A 114 8.74 14.33 8.29
N THR A 115 9.92 13.69 8.33
CA THR A 115 10.98 13.95 7.35
C THR A 115 10.48 13.83 5.91
N LYS A 116 9.74 12.76 5.59
CA LYS A 116 9.18 12.57 4.25
C LYS A 116 8.21 13.68 3.86
N THR A 117 7.34 14.11 4.76
CA THR A 117 6.39 15.21 4.47
C THR A 117 7.07 16.57 4.34
N TRP A 118 8.16 16.82 5.08
CA TRP A 118 8.99 18.01 4.92
C TRP A 118 9.75 18.03 3.59
N ASP A 119 10.34 16.89 3.19
CA ASP A 119 11.05 16.76 1.92
C ASP A 119 10.13 17.05 0.73
N LEU A 120 8.89 16.55 0.76
CA LEU A 120 7.88 16.85 -0.25
C LEU A 120 7.54 18.35 -0.34
N LYS A 121 7.47 19.05 0.79
CA LYS A 121 7.29 20.51 0.80
C LYS A 121 8.50 21.26 0.24
N ALA A 122 9.72 20.81 0.53
CA ALA A 122 10.94 21.44 0.04
C ALA A 122 11.02 21.38 -1.50
N LEU A 123 10.64 20.26 -2.12
CA LEU A 123 10.60 20.10 -3.58
C LEU A 123 9.62 21.08 -4.26
N HIS A 124 8.50 21.39 -3.60
CA HIS A 124 7.55 22.40 -4.10
C HIS A 124 8.16 23.81 -4.13
N SER A 125 9.00 24.16 -3.14
CA SER A 125 9.68 25.47 -3.09
C SER A 125 10.81 25.61 -4.11
N ALA A 126 11.46 24.51 -4.50
CA ALA A 126 12.56 24.51 -5.46
C ALA A 126 12.08 24.54 -6.93
N GLY A 127 10.90 23.98 -7.23
CA GLY A 127 10.33 23.93 -8.58
C GLY A 127 9.74 25.24 -9.11
N SER A 128 9.54 26.25 -8.26
CA SER A 128 8.93 27.53 -8.65
C SER A 128 9.90 28.56 -9.25
N GLY A 129 11.18 28.21 -9.44
CA GLY A 129 12.24 29.14 -9.88
C GLY A 129 12.75 28.97 -11.32
N ARG A 130 12.16 28.10 -12.15
CA ARG A 130 12.66 27.84 -13.52
C ARG A 130 11.74 28.43 -14.59
N THR A 131 11.61 29.75 -14.63
CA THR A 131 11.22 30.44 -15.86
C THR A 131 12.42 30.44 -16.79
N SER A 132 12.32 29.71 -17.91
CA SER A 132 13.30 29.75 -18.99
C SER A 132 13.45 31.19 -19.52
N PRO A 133 14.67 31.64 -19.87
CA PRO A 133 14.86 32.92 -20.55
C PRO A 133 14.16 32.86 -21.92
N THR A 134 13.30 33.83 -22.18
CA THR A 134 12.80 34.12 -23.52
C THR A 134 13.95 34.72 -24.34
N ASP A 135 14.60 33.89 -25.16
CA ASP A 135 15.53 34.37 -26.18
C ASP A 135 14.76 35.07 -27.31
N HIS A 136 14.92 36.39 -27.32
CA HIS A 136 15.17 37.31 -28.44
C HIS A 136 14.56 37.08 -29.84
N THR A 137 13.84 38.14 -30.27
CA THR A 137 13.73 38.77 -31.61
C THR A 137 13.27 37.95 -32.81
#